data_AF-A0A072V692-F1
#
_entry.id   AF-A0A072V692-F1
#
_cell.length_a   1.000
_cell.length_b   1.000
_cell.length_c   1.000
_cell.angle_alpha   90.00
_cell.angle_beta   90.00
_cell.angle_gamma   90.00
#
_symmetry.space_group_name_H-M   'P 1'
#
loop_
_entity.id
_entity.type
_entity.pdbx_description
1 polymer ?
#
loop_
_entity_poly.entity_id
_entity_poly.type
_entity_poly.pdbx_seq_one_letter_code
_entity_poly.pdbx_strand_id
1 'polypeptide(L)'
;MIKNKRIRLLEELPEGCIATILSCTTPVDACRLSILSKSFRSAADSDTVWDRFLISDSIILQSPSLANTFTKKDLYMALSDRPIIIDQGTKSFQLQRKSGQKCYLLAARSLTIDCRNVDGEKEWIPKHDSRLVLYVQFFFKLCFKGSRKLLSSVLCSRMKFVVLLIKTLSLSPNTQYAAYLVFKIIDARGSKNERVNFSVGVSGGHRSIKSVCLDPNLEHRQHNNEAGLQRPSVRCDGWLEIEMGEFFNSSLKDEEVHMSVIQRSGTWVRGNLFIEGIEVRPKYGN
;
A
#
# COMPACT_ATOMS: atom_id res chain seq x y z
N MET A 1 17.22 41.71 -12.58
CA MET A 1 16.49 41.89 -13.87
C MET A 1 16.19 40.59 -14.63
N ILE A 2 16.90 39.46 -14.42
CA ILE A 2 16.74 38.26 -15.26
C ILE A 2 15.47 37.43 -14.93
N LYS A 3 15.02 37.38 -13.67
CA LYS A 3 13.79 36.65 -13.26
C LYS A 3 12.51 37.20 -13.92
N ASN A 4 12.38 38.53 -14.03
CA ASN A 4 11.20 39.16 -14.65
C ASN A 4 11.16 39.03 -16.18
N LYS A 5 12.29 38.82 -16.85
CA LYS A 5 12.33 38.72 -18.32
C LYS A 5 11.89 37.34 -18.82
N ARG A 6 12.18 36.28 -18.06
CA ARG A 6 11.76 34.89 -18.39
C ARG A 6 10.25 34.65 -18.20
N ILE A 7 9.64 35.28 -17.19
CA ILE A 7 8.20 35.14 -16.93
C ILE A 7 7.38 35.76 -18.08
N ARG A 8 7.81 36.92 -18.59
CA ARG A 8 7.14 37.59 -19.73
C ARG A 8 7.15 36.75 -21.02
N LEU A 9 8.22 36.02 -21.29
CA LEU A 9 8.33 35.15 -22.48
C LEU A 9 7.35 33.97 -22.45
N LEU A 10 6.99 33.47 -21.27
CA LEU A 10 6.01 32.39 -21.12
C LEU A 10 4.55 32.89 -21.15
N GLU A 11 4.31 34.15 -20.79
CA GLU A 11 2.99 34.79 -20.90
C GLU A 11 2.62 35.14 -22.35
N GLU A 12 3.61 35.27 -23.24
CA GLU A 12 3.42 35.51 -24.68
C GLU A 12 3.06 34.24 -25.46
N LEU A 13 3.15 33.06 -24.84
CA LEU A 13 2.80 31.78 -25.49
C LEU A 13 1.28 31.60 -25.59
N PRO A 14 0.77 30.98 -26.68
CA PRO A 14 -0.61 30.54 -26.74
C PRO A 14 -0.94 29.58 -25.59
N GLU A 15 -2.18 29.64 -25.09
CA GLU A 15 -2.64 28.81 -23.98
C GLU A 15 -2.38 27.31 -24.20
N GLY A 16 -2.58 26.81 -25.42
CA GLY A 16 -2.31 25.41 -25.76
C GLY A 16 -0.82 25.02 -25.62
N CYS A 17 0.11 25.93 -25.89
CA CYS A 17 1.53 25.69 -25.67
C CYS A 17 1.84 25.64 -24.17
N ILE A 18 1.25 26.54 -23.38
CA ILE A 18 1.37 26.53 -21.93
C ILE A 18 0.80 25.21 -21.37
N ALA A 19 -0.39 24.80 -21.79
CA ALA A 19 -1.00 23.53 -21.38
C ALA A 19 -0.11 22.33 -21.74
N THR A 20 0.47 22.31 -22.93
CA THR A 20 1.40 21.24 -23.34
C THR A 20 2.63 21.18 -22.41
N ILE A 21 3.21 22.33 -22.08
CA ILE A 21 4.33 22.41 -21.13
C ILE A 21 3.89 21.91 -19.75
N LEU A 22 2.75 22.38 -19.24
CA LEU A 22 2.21 21.99 -17.94
C LEU A 22 1.93 20.48 -17.87
N SER A 23 1.43 19.87 -18.94
CA SER A 23 1.18 18.42 -19.03
C SER A 23 2.46 17.56 -18.88
N CYS A 24 3.63 18.15 -19.10
CA CYS A 24 4.93 17.51 -18.92
C CYS A 24 5.56 17.77 -17.53
N THR A 25 4.87 18.49 -16.65
CA THR A 25 5.28 18.76 -15.26
C THR A 25 4.57 17.82 -14.28
N THR A 26 4.74 18.02 -12.98
CA THR A 26 3.93 17.32 -11.97
C THR A 26 2.57 18.01 -11.79
N PRO A 27 1.51 17.29 -11.37
CA PRO A 27 0.22 17.87 -11.02
C PRO A 27 0.33 19.02 -10.01
N VAL A 28 1.25 18.89 -9.04
CA VAL A 28 1.52 19.92 -8.03
C VAL A 28 2.13 21.16 -8.66
N ASP A 29 3.08 21.01 -9.58
CA ASP A 29 3.70 22.14 -10.27
C ASP A 29 2.73 22.83 -11.23
N ALA A 30 1.89 22.08 -11.95
CA ALA A 30 0.81 22.65 -12.74
C ALA A 30 -0.12 23.54 -11.88
N CYS A 31 -0.51 23.05 -10.69
CA CYS A 31 -1.29 23.84 -9.75
C CYS A 31 -0.55 25.07 -9.23
N ARG A 32 0.76 24.98 -8.96
CA ARG A 32 1.57 26.14 -8.52
C ARG A 32 1.72 27.19 -9.62
N LEU A 33 1.94 26.75 -10.85
CA LEU A 33 2.10 27.62 -12.01
C LEU A 33 0.79 28.35 -12.36
N SER A 34 -0.37 27.76 -12.04
CA SER A 34 -1.70 28.39 -12.21
C SER A 34 -1.86 29.75 -11.51
N ILE A 35 -1.02 30.04 -10.51
CA ILE A 35 -1.08 31.28 -9.72
C ILE A 35 -0.35 32.43 -10.43
N LEU A 36 0.53 32.13 -11.40
CA LEU A 36 1.40 33.12 -12.02
C LEU A 36 0.63 34.15 -12.87
N SER A 37 -0.37 33.70 -13.64
CA SER A 37 -1.17 34.57 -14.50
C SER A 37 -2.54 33.96 -14.83
N LYS A 38 -3.42 34.73 -15.47
CA LYS A 38 -4.71 34.21 -15.95
C LYS A 38 -4.56 33.15 -17.05
N SER A 39 -3.58 33.31 -17.95
CA SER A 39 -3.30 32.33 -19.01
C SER A 39 -2.78 31.01 -18.44
N PHE A 40 -1.88 31.08 -17.46
CA PHE A 40 -1.42 29.89 -16.74
C PHE A 40 -2.54 29.20 -15.95
N ARG A 41 -3.45 29.98 -15.35
CA ARG A 41 -4.61 29.42 -14.66
C ARG A 41 -5.51 28.64 -15.61
N SER A 42 -5.90 29.27 -16.72
CA SER A 42 -6.75 28.65 -17.74
C SER A 42 -6.10 27.39 -18.31
N ALA A 43 -4.81 27.47 -18.67
CA ALA A 43 -4.06 26.33 -19.17
C ALA A 43 -3.94 25.20 -18.14
N ALA A 44 -3.70 25.51 -16.86
CA ALA A 44 -3.57 24.52 -15.79
C ALA A 44 -4.91 23.84 -15.43
N ASP A 45 -6.04 24.50 -15.69
CA ASP A 45 -7.38 23.95 -15.48
C ASP A 45 -7.90 23.19 -16.72
N SER A 46 -7.16 23.21 -17.84
CA SER A 46 -7.53 22.51 -19.07
C SER A 46 -7.44 20.99 -18.93
N ASP A 47 -8.48 20.29 -19.40
CA ASP A 47 -8.51 18.82 -19.43
C ASP A 47 -7.34 18.20 -20.19
N THR A 48 -6.76 18.90 -21.17
CA THR A 48 -5.58 18.45 -21.92
C THR A 48 -4.36 18.20 -21.03
N VAL A 49 -4.21 18.97 -19.95
CA VAL A 49 -3.15 18.78 -18.94
C VAL A 49 -3.45 17.53 -18.12
N TRP A 50 -4.69 17.42 -17.63
CA TRP A 50 -5.10 16.36 -16.72
C TRP A 50 -5.25 15.00 -17.39
N ASP A 51 -5.50 14.97 -18.71
CA ASP A 51 -5.43 13.75 -19.52
C ASP A 51 -4.08 13.05 -19.43
N ARG A 52 -3.00 13.82 -19.36
CA ARG A 52 -1.65 13.26 -19.25
C ARG A 52 -1.35 12.76 -17.84
N PHE A 53 -1.99 13.34 -16.82
CA PHE A 53 -1.85 12.93 -15.43
C PHE A 53 -2.73 11.73 -15.06
N LEU A 54 -3.88 11.58 -15.71
CA LEU A 54 -4.79 10.45 -15.55
C LEU A 54 -4.41 9.33 -16.53
N ILE A 55 -3.45 8.49 -16.15
CA ILE A 55 -2.88 7.46 -17.04
C ILE A 55 -3.86 6.29 -17.37
N SER A 56 -5.15 6.30 -16.97
CA SER A 56 -6.08 5.27 -17.46
C SER A 56 -7.57 5.53 -17.21
N ASP A 57 -8.36 5.43 -18.28
CA ASP A 57 -9.84 5.47 -18.28
C ASP A 57 -10.49 4.24 -17.60
N SER A 58 -9.75 3.14 -17.49
CA SER A 58 -10.27 1.85 -16.98
C SER A 58 -10.74 1.90 -15.53
N ILE A 59 -10.17 2.78 -14.70
CA ILE A 59 -10.50 2.91 -13.28
C ILE A 59 -11.74 3.80 -13.08
N ILE A 60 -11.94 4.77 -13.98
CA ILE A 60 -13.10 5.67 -13.99
C ILE A 60 -14.39 4.85 -14.22
N LEU A 61 -14.32 3.81 -15.07
CA LEU A 61 -15.42 2.90 -15.34
C LEU A 61 -15.85 2.04 -14.13
N GLN A 62 -14.95 1.83 -13.16
CA GLN A 62 -15.23 0.98 -12.00
C GLN A 62 -15.92 1.72 -10.84
N SER A 63 -16.04 3.06 -10.93
CA SER A 63 -16.71 3.88 -9.90
C SER A 63 -17.72 4.83 -10.53
N PRO A 64 -18.97 4.38 -10.79
CA PRO A 64 -20.02 5.19 -11.40
C PRO A 64 -20.35 6.49 -10.64
N SER A 65 -20.07 6.54 -9.34
CA SER A 65 -20.25 7.75 -8.50
C SER A 65 -19.30 8.89 -8.84
N LEU A 66 -18.21 8.61 -9.57
CA LEU A 66 -17.25 9.63 -10.04
C LEU A 66 -17.55 10.08 -11.49
N ALA A 67 -18.49 9.42 -12.18
CA ALA A 67 -18.76 9.64 -13.59
C ALA A 67 -19.66 10.86 -13.87
N ASN A 68 -20.30 11.43 -12.84
CA ASN A 68 -21.21 12.56 -13.01
C ASN A 68 -20.51 13.89 -12.72
N THR A 69 -20.20 14.64 -13.81
CA THR A 69 -20.01 16.10 -13.87
C THR A 69 -18.70 16.73 -13.37
N PHE A 70 -17.66 15.96 -13.04
CA PHE A 70 -16.39 16.52 -12.58
C PHE A 70 -15.42 16.86 -13.73
N THR A 71 -14.68 17.96 -13.61
CA THR A 71 -13.51 18.21 -14.49
C THR A 71 -12.45 17.12 -14.26
N LYS A 72 -11.54 16.88 -15.21
CA LYS A 72 -10.48 15.86 -15.01
C LYS A 72 -9.58 16.20 -13.83
N LYS A 73 -9.42 17.50 -13.55
CA LYS A 73 -8.76 18.00 -12.34
C LYS A 73 -9.48 17.59 -11.06
N ASP A 74 -10.79 17.82 -10.98
CA ASP A 74 -11.59 17.44 -9.81
C ASP A 74 -11.59 15.92 -9.60
N LEU A 75 -11.64 15.15 -10.69
CA LEU A 75 -11.51 13.71 -10.66
C LEU A 75 -10.15 13.27 -10.09
N TYR A 76 -9.05 13.88 -10.56
CA TYR A 76 -7.72 13.62 -10.01
C TYR A 76 -7.65 13.93 -8.52
N MET A 77 -8.21 15.07 -8.09
CA MET A 77 -8.26 15.45 -6.68
C MET A 77 -9.05 14.43 -5.86
N ALA A 78 -10.23 14.01 -6.33
CA ALA A 78 -11.03 12.99 -5.66
C ALA A 78 -10.29 11.65 -5.52
N LEU A 79 -9.62 11.19 -6.57
CA LEU A 79 -8.84 9.94 -6.58
C LEU A 79 -7.56 10.01 -5.74
N SER A 80 -7.02 11.21 -5.51
CA SER A 80 -5.82 11.41 -4.68
C SER A 80 -6.14 11.68 -3.21
N ASP A 81 -7.31 12.25 -2.90
CA ASP A 81 -7.69 12.57 -1.53
C ASP A 81 -8.21 11.36 -0.74
N ARG A 82 -8.93 10.44 -1.38
CA ARG A 82 -9.48 9.25 -0.71
C ARG A 82 -9.32 7.98 -1.54
N PRO A 83 -8.95 6.85 -0.92
CA PRO A 83 -8.91 5.57 -1.62
C PRO A 83 -10.33 5.12 -1.99
N ILE A 84 -10.48 4.63 -3.22
CA ILE A 84 -11.72 3.99 -3.71
C ILE A 84 -11.59 2.47 -3.60
N ILE A 85 -12.69 1.79 -3.30
CA ILE A 85 -12.71 0.34 -3.18
C ILE A 85 -13.09 -0.27 -4.53
N ILE A 86 -12.26 -1.18 -5.05
CA ILE A 86 -12.42 -1.84 -6.36
C ILE A 86 -12.36 -3.38 -6.21
N ASP A 87 -12.56 -4.10 -7.31
CA ASP A 87 -12.46 -5.56 -7.39
C ASP A 87 -13.27 -6.28 -6.30
N GLN A 88 -14.57 -5.95 -6.22
CA GLN A 88 -15.50 -6.50 -5.21
C GLN A 88 -15.02 -6.31 -3.76
N GLY A 89 -14.20 -5.28 -3.55
CA GLY A 89 -13.63 -4.92 -2.27
C GLY A 89 -12.35 -5.63 -1.88
N THR A 90 -11.75 -6.40 -2.79
CA THR A 90 -10.46 -7.04 -2.54
C THR A 90 -9.28 -6.07 -2.65
N LYS A 91 -9.47 -4.91 -3.29
CA LYS A 91 -8.43 -3.88 -3.43
C LYS A 91 -9.01 -2.49 -3.16
N SER A 92 -8.17 -1.58 -2.69
CA SER A 92 -8.43 -0.15 -2.82
C SER A 92 -7.40 0.51 -3.71
N PHE A 93 -7.83 1.55 -4.42
CA PHE A 93 -7.03 2.32 -5.35
C PHE A 93 -6.97 3.78 -4.92
N GLN A 94 -5.82 4.40 -5.06
CA GLN A 94 -5.63 5.83 -4.84
C GLN A 94 -4.52 6.36 -5.74
N LEU A 95 -4.58 7.63 -6.13
CA LEU A 95 -3.47 8.31 -6.80
C LEU A 95 -2.53 8.95 -5.78
N GLN A 96 -1.23 8.78 -5.97
CA GLN A 96 -0.23 9.54 -5.24
C GLN A 96 -0.30 11.00 -5.67
N ARG A 97 -0.80 11.87 -4.79
CA ARG A 97 -1.07 13.30 -5.06
C ARG A 97 0.05 14.09 -5.73
N LYS A 98 1.32 13.72 -5.50
CA LYS A 98 2.48 14.43 -6.06
C LYS A 98 2.77 14.05 -7.50
N SER A 99 2.78 12.75 -7.79
CA SER A 99 3.24 12.18 -9.06
C SER A 99 2.11 11.73 -9.98
N GLY A 100 0.89 11.53 -9.46
CA GLY A 100 -0.20 10.88 -10.18
C GLY A 100 0.02 9.38 -10.41
N GLN A 101 1.01 8.78 -9.76
CA GLN A 101 1.23 7.34 -9.86
C GLN A 101 0.21 6.56 -9.02
N LYS A 102 -0.09 5.35 -9.47
CA LYS A 102 -1.12 4.49 -8.88
C LYS A 102 -0.63 3.87 -7.58
N CYS A 103 -1.45 3.90 -6.54
CA CYS A 103 -1.26 3.17 -5.29
C CYS A 103 -2.39 2.16 -5.13
N TYR A 104 -2.05 0.96 -4.63
CA TYR A 104 -3.02 -0.09 -4.34
C TYR A 104 -2.86 -0.60 -2.92
N LEU A 105 -3.95 -0.74 -2.19
CA LEU A 105 -4.00 -1.56 -0.99
C LEU A 105 -4.71 -2.86 -1.34
N LEU A 106 -4.01 -3.97 -1.16
CA LEU A 106 -4.54 -5.29 -1.40
C LEU A 106 -5.05 -5.82 -0.06
N ALA A 107 -6.37 -5.89 0.05
CA ALA A 107 -7.06 -6.17 1.31
C ALA A 107 -6.68 -7.54 1.84
N ALA A 108 -6.66 -7.69 3.16
CA ALA A 108 -6.23 -8.94 3.76
C ALA A 108 -7.12 -10.15 3.40
N ARG A 109 -8.39 -9.92 3.05
CA ARG A 109 -9.30 -10.95 2.49
C ARG A 109 -8.91 -11.48 1.11
N SER A 110 -8.01 -10.80 0.40
CA SER A 110 -7.47 -11.24 -0.89
C SER A 110 -6.18 -12.08 -0.73
N LEU A 111 -5.69 -12.22 0.50
CA LEU A 111 -4.45 -12.91 0.80
C LEU A 111 -4.69 -14.40 0.98
N THR A 112 -3.87 -15.22 0.33
CA THR A 112 -3.80 -16.66 0.62
C THR A 112 -2.94 -16.86 1.86
N ILE A 113 -3.51 -17.40 2.94
CA ILE A 113 -2.79 -17.69 4.20
C ILE A 113 -2.74 -19.20 4.42
N ASP A 114 -1.52 -19.78 4.46
CA ASP A 114 -1.32 -21.18 4.85
C ASP A 114 -0.83 -21.28 6.31
N CYS A 115 -1.63 -21.91 7.17
CA CYS A 115 -1.31 -22.17 8.57
C CYS A 115 -1.09 -23.67 8.73
N ARG A 116 0.17 -24.10 8.89
CA ARG A 116 0.52 -25.50 9.16
C ARG A 116 0.68 -25.72 10.67
N ASN A 117 0.02 -26.76 11.19
CA ASN A 117 -0.09 -27.14 12.61
C ASN A 117 -1.05 -26.27 13.43
N VAL A 118 -2.36 -26.47 13.23
CA VAL A 118 -3.41 -26.01 14.14
C VAL A 118 -4.13 -27.25 14.67
N ASP A 119 -3.89 -27.63 15.92
CA ASP A 119 -4.72 -28.63 16.60
C ASP A 119 -5.99 -27.93 17.07
N GLY A 120 -7.05 -27.98 16.25
CA GLY A 120 -8.36 -27.41 16.57
C GLY A 120 -9.21 -27.10 15.34
N GLU A 121 -10.53 -27.20 15.50
CA GLU A 121 -11.49 -26.81 14.47
C GLU A 121 -11.37 -25.30 14.16
N LYS A 122 -11.23 -25.01 12.87
CA LYS A 122 -11.07 -23.67 12.32
C LYS A 122 -12.41 -22.95 12.35
N GLU A 123 -12.51 -21.83 13.05
CA GLU A 123 -13.57 -20.86 12.79
C GLU A 123 -12.92 -19.52 12.47
N TRP A 124 -12.83 -19.24 11.17
CA TRP A 124 -12.45 -17.93 10.66
C TRP A 124 -13.69 -17.06 10.78
N ILE A 125 -13.67 -16.06 11.67
CA ILE A 125 -14.80 -15.15 11.83
C ILE A 125 -14.43 -13.83 11.14
N PRO A 126 -14.81 -13.65 9.86
CA PRO A 126 -14.76 -12.34 9.23
C PRO A 126 -15.70 -11.41 10.00
N LYS A 127 -15.16 -10.50 10.80
CA LYS A 127 -15.97 -9.47 11.47
C LYS A 127 -16.10 -8.29 10.51
N HIS A 128 -17.34 -8.05 10.04
CA HIS A 128 -17.67 -7.14 8.95
C HIS A 128 -17.50 -5.63 9.23
N ASP A 129 -16.90 -5.24 10.36
CA ASP A 129 -16.85 -3.81 10.77
C ASP A 129 -15.74 -2.98 10.11
N SER A 130 -14.89 -3.59 9.28
CA SER A 130 -13.95 -2.85 8.45
C SER A 130 -13.80 -3.55 7.12
N ARG A 131 -14.30 -2.92 6.05
CA ARG A 131 -14.49 -3.54 4.74
C ARG A 131 -13.21 -4.15 4.15
N LEU A 132 -12.00 -3.79 4.59
CA LEU A 132 -10.74 -4.30 4.05
C LEU A 132 -9.91 -5.13 5.05
N VAL A 133 -10.30 -5.17 6.33
CA VAL A 133 -9.48 -5.77 7.39
C VAL A 133 -9.80 -7.24 7.55
N LEU A 134 -8.78 -8.09 7.51
CA LEU A 134 -8.90 -9.47 7.96
C LEU A 134 -8.54 -9.54 9.43
N TYR A 135 -9.47 -10.08 10.21
CA TYR A 135 -9.20 -10.39 11.59
C TYR A 135 -8.50 -11.73 11.69
N VAL A 136 -7.24 -11.73 12.11
CA VAL A 136 -6.56 -12.96 12.55
C VAL A 136 -6.60 -12.99 14.07
N GLN A 137 -7.74 -13.35 14.63
CA GLN A 137 -7.76 -13.75 16.04
C GLN A 137 -7.28 -15.18 16.14
N PHE A 138 -6.12 -15.36 16.77
CA PHE A 138 -5.81 -16.65 17.35
C PHE A 138 -6.71 -16.81 18.58
N PHE A 139 -7.89 -17.40 18.38
CA PHE A 139 -8.69 -17.88 19.50
C PHE A 139 -7.89 -18.95 20.23
N PHE A 140 -7.36 -18.62 21.40
CA PHE A 140 -7.07 -19.62 22.41
C PHE A 140 -8.42 -20.14 22.92
N LYS A 141 -9.05 -21.07 22.18
CA LYS A 141 -10.26 -21.73 22.64
C LYS A 141 -9.88 -22.55 23.87
N LEU A 142 -10.34 -22.13 25.04
CA LEU A 142 -10.29 -22.96 26.25
C LEU A 142 -11.11 -24.22 25.96
N CYS A 143 -10.44 -25.32 25.64
CA CYS A 143 -11.10 -26.61 25.48
C CYS A 143 -11.55 -27.11 26.86
N PHE A 144 -12.86 -27.08 27.11
CA PHE A 144 -13.46 -27.81 28.23
C PHE A 144 -13.62 -29.27 27.84
N LYS A 145 -12.77 -30.15 28.38
CA LYS A 145 -13.02 -31.60 28.42
C LYS A 145 -13.41 -31.96 29.86
N GLY A 146 -14.70 -31.86 30.17
CA GLY A 146 -15.24 -32.07 31.52
C GLY A 146 -14.82 -31.00 32.55
N SER A 147 -15.09 -31.26 33.83
CA SER A 147 -14.91 -30.31 34.95
C SER A 147 -13.46 -29.97 35.32
N ARG A 148 -12.48 -30.24 34.45
CA ARG A 148 -11.06 -29.94 34.69
C ARG A 148 -10.56 -28.91 33.68
N LYS A 149 -10.16 -27.75 34.20
CA LYS A 149 -9.53 -26.65 33.44
C LYS A 149 -8.18 -27.13 32.89
N LEU A 150 -8.11 -27.38 31.59
CA LEU A 150 -6.84 -27.57 30.88
C LEU A 150 -6.63 -26.38 29.93
N LEU A 151 -5.66 -25.52 30.27
CA LEU A 151 -5.12 -24.50 29.38
C LEU A 151 -4.37 -25.19 28.24
N SER A 152 -5.10 -25.69 27.24
CA SER A 152 -4.47 -26.10 25.99
C SER A 152 -4.23 -24.84 25.16
N SER A 153 -3.02 -24.29 25.23
CA SER A 153 -2.58 -23.21 24.36
C SER A 153 -2.37 -23.75 22.96
N VAL A 154 -3.30 -23.47 22.04
CA VAL A 154 -3.08 -23.74 20.60
C VAL A 154 -2.02 -22.76 20.11
N LEU A 155 -0.78 -23.22 20.07
CA LEU A 155 0.35 -22.47 19.53
C LEU A 155 0.42 -22.74 18.02
N CYS A 156 0.10 -21.75 17.19
CA CYS A 156 0.51 -21.79 15.80
C CYS A 156 2.03 -21.67 15.76
N SER A 157 2.72 -22.82 15.66
CA SER A 157 4.17 -22.91 15.80
C SER A 157 4.93 -22.45 14.54
N ARG A 158 4.27 -22.43 13.37
CA ARG A 158 4.84 -22.01 12.08
C ARG A 158 3.74 -21.51 11.12
N MET A 159 3.52 -20.20 11.06
CA MET A 159 2.69 -19.61 9.99
C MET A 159 3.54 -19.39 8.74
N LYS A 160 3.03 -19.80 7.59
CA LYS A 160 3.77 -19.75 6.34
C LYS A 160 2.88 -19.22 5.22
N PHE A 161 3.29 -18.08 4.68
CA PHE A 161 2.86 -17.48 3.42
C PHE A 161 1.48 -16.82 3.44
N VAL A 162 1.52 -15.49 3.50
CA VAL A 162 0.71 -14.64 2.63
C VAL A 162 1.33 -14.73 1.24
N VAL A 163 0.58 -15.06 0.18
CA VAL A 163 1.04 -14.88 -1.21
C VAL A 163 0.03 -14.00 -1.93
N LEU A 164 0.55 -13.01 -2.64
CA LEU A 164 -0.27 -12.04 -3.34
C LEU A 164 0.31 -11.76 -4.72
N LEU A 165 -0.59 -11.65 -5.70
CA LEU A 165 -0.30 -11.42 -7.09
C LEU A 165 -0.96 -10.11 -7.51
N ILE A 166 -0.16 -9.18 -8.02
CA ILE A 166 -0.66 -8.01 -8.73
C ILE A 166 -0.01 -7.96 -10.10
N LYS A 167 -0.83 -7.74 -11.13
CA LYS A 167 -0.35 -7.59 -12.50
C LYS A 167 0.37 -6.26 -12.67
N THR A 168 1.54 -6.29 -13.29
CA THR A 168 2.35 -5.08 -13.57
C THR A 168 1.60 -4.07 -14.44
N LEU A 169 0.71 -4.51 -15.34
CA LEU A 169 -0.13 -3.63 -16.15
C LEU A 169 -1.13 -2.79 -15.35
N SER A 170 -1.49 -3.22 -14.13
CA SER A 170 -2.35 -2.43 -13.26
C SER A 170 -1.59 -1.25 -12.63
N LEU A 171 -0.27 -1.32 -12.55
CA LEU A 171 0.60 -0.32 -11.94
C LEU A 171 1.03 0.75 -12.95
N SER A 172 1.45 1.92 -12.47
CA SER A 172 2.06 2.94 -13.33
C SER A 172 3.38 2.44 -13.94
N PRO A 173 3.63 2.73 -15.23
CA PRO A 173 4.86 2.36 -15.92
C PRO A 173 6.08 3.11 -15.40
N ASN A 174 7.26 2.56 -15.69
CA ASN A 174 8.58 3.13 -15.36
C ASN A 174 8.67 3.66 -13.92
N THR A 175 8.11 2.91 -12.98
CA THR A 175 7.96 3.36 -11.58
C THR A 175 8.60 2.34 -10.65
N GLN A 176 9.41 2.84 -9.70
CA GLN A 176 9.92 2.05 -8.59
C GLN A 176 8.86 1.96 -7.50
N TYR A 177 8.37 0.76 -7.22
CA TYR A 177 7.39 0.48 -6.18
C TYR A 177 8.04 -0.09 -4.93
N ALA A 178 7.41 0.17 -3.80
CA ALA A 178 7.65 -0.54 -2.55
C ALA A 178 6.32 -1.11 -2.02
N ALA A 179 6.38 -2.32 -1.46
CA ALA A 179 5.28 -2.98 -0.81
C ALA A 179 5.42 -2.84 0.71
N TYR A 180 4.32 -2.56 1.40
CA TYR A 180 4.25 -2.36 2.84
C TYR A 180 3.17 -3.27 3.44
N LEU A 181 3.50 -4.00 4.49
CA LEU A 181 2.50 -4.71 5.29
C LEU A 181 1.86 -3.71 6.25
N VAL A 182 0.52 -3.60 6.22
CA VAL A 182 -0.26 -2.72 7.11
C VAL A 182 -1.02 -3.57 8.13
N PHE A 183 -0.73 -3.37 9.42
CA PHE A 183 -1.21 -4.25 10.49
C PHE A 183 -1.33 -3.55 11.86
N LYS A 184 -2.02 -4.19 12.80
CA LYS A 184 -2.08 -3.79 14.22
C LYS A 184 -1.76 -5.00 15.09
N ILE A 185 -1.20 -4.74 16.26
CA ILE A 185 -0.97 -5.75 17.28
C ILE A 185 -1.63 -5.27 18.57
N ILE A 186 -2.52 -6.07 19.15
CA ILE A 186 -3.15 -5.81 20.44
C ILE A 186 -2.73 -6.92 21.41
N ASP A 187 -2.46 -6.58 22.67
CA ASP A 187 -2.06 -7.52 23.73
C ASP A 187 -0.78 -8.32 23.43
N ALA A 188 0.28 -7.66 22.95
CA ALA A 188 1.60 -8.27 22.76
C ALA A 188 2.25 -8.64 24.10
N ARG A 189 1.80 -9.71 24.76
CA ARG A 189 2.37 -10.17 26.03
C ARG A 189 3.26 -11.40 25.82
N GLY A 190 4.56 -11.19 25.94
CA GLY A 190 5.53 -12.25 26.16
C GLY A 190 5.97 -13.03 24.92
N SER A 191 5.91 -12.42 23.73
CA SER A 191 6.61 -12.97 22.57
C SER A 191 8.11 -12.69 22.64
N LYS A 192 8.91 -13.69 22.26
CA LYS A 192 10.29 -13.42 21.85
C LYS A 192 10.24 -12.68 20.51
N ASN A 193 11.07 -11.66 20.42
CA ASN A 193 11.33 -10.92 19.19
C ASN A 193 11.86 -11.90 18.18
N GLU A 194 11.16 -12.05 17.07
CA GLU A 194 11.58 -13.00 16.07
C GLU A 194 11.60 -12.36 14.70
N ARG A 195 12.65 -12.71 13.97
CA ARG A 195 12.90 -12.28 12.61
C ARG A 195 11.83 -12.83 11.67
N VAL A 196 11.10 -11.93 11.03
CA VAL A 196 10.20 -12.24 9.92
C VAL A 196 10.91 -11.94 8.61
N ASN A 197 10.81 -12.84 7.63
CA ASN A 197 11.35 -12.61 6.29
C ASN A 197 10.22 -12.25 5.34
N PHE A 198 10.34 -11.10 4.71
CA PHE A 198 9.53 -10.71 3.57
C PHE A 198 10.23 -11.04 2.28
N SER A 199 9.44 -11.31 1.25
CA SER A 199 9.94 -11.43 -0.11
C SER A 199 9.02 -10.73 -1.08
N VAL A 200 9.60 -9.94 -1.97
CA VAL A 200 8.89 -9.22 -3.04
C VAL A 200 9.66 -9.44 -4.33
N GLY A 201 8.99 -9.81 -5.41
CA GLY A 201 9.66 -9.98 -6.70
C GLY A 201 8.68 -10.07 -7.86
N VAL A 202 9.15 -9.74 -9.05
CA VAL A 202 8.39 -9.87 -10.31
C VAL A 202 8.70 -11.24 -10.92
N SER A 203 7.72 -11.91 -11.51
CA SER A 203 7.93 -13.20 -12.19
C SER A 203 9.07 -13.10 -13.21
N GLY A 204 10.06 -13.99 -13.13
CA GLY A 204 11.22 -13.99 -14.03
C GLY A 204 12.27 -12.91 -13.76
N GLY A 205 12.08 -12.06 -12.75
CA GLY A 205 12.98 -10.97 -12.37
C GLY A 205 13.72 -11.20 -11.05
N HIS A 206 14.34 -10.13 -10.54
CA HIS A 206 15.03 -10.13 -9.25
C HIS A 206 14.02 -10.20 -8.09
N ARG A 207 14.36 -11.00 -7.07
CA ARG A 207 13.55 -11.15 -5.86
C ARG A 207 14.26 -10.50 -4.67
N SER A 208 13.64 -9.47 -4.11
CA SER A 208 14.05 -8.86 -2.86
C SER A 208 13.62 -9.74 -1.68
N ILE A 209 14.51 -9.88 -0.68
CA ILE A 209 14.23 -10.56 0.58
C ILE A 209 14.67 -9.63 1.71
N LYS A 210 13.77 -9.33 2.65
CA LYS A 210 14.05 -8.43 3.77
C LYS A 210 13.74 -9.12 5.09
N SER A 211 14.66 -9.03 6.04
CA SER A 211 14.47 -9.52 7.40
C SER A 211 14.08 -8.35 8.31
N VAL A 212 12.98 -8.48 9.04
CA VAL A 212 12.44 -7.43 9.90
C VAL A 212 11.98 -7.95 11.27
N CYS A 213 11.69 -7.03 12.20
CA CYS A 213 10.98 -7.33 13.43
C CYS A 213 9.61 -6.63 13.42
N LEU A 214 8.55 -7.33 13.80
CA LEU A 214 7.18 -6.77 13.84
C LEU A 214 6.82 -6.15 15.19
N ASP A 215 7.66 -6.29 16.21
CA ASP A 215 7.40 -5.71 17.54
C ASP A 215 7.79 -4.22 17.57
N PRO A 216 6.84 -3.30 17.77
CA PRO A 216 7.13 -1.86 17.86
C PRO A 216 7.79 -1.46 19.19
N ASN A 217 7.63 -2.23 20.27
CA ASN A 217 7.95 -1.82 21.65
C ASN A 217 9.32 -2.28 22.14
N LEU A 218 10.23 -2.63 21.21
CA LEU A 218 11.56 -3.05 21.59
C LEU A 218 12.48 -1.89 21.95
N GLU A 219 12.35 -1.46 23.19
CA GLU A 219 13.43 -0.74 23.86
C GLU A 219 14.71 -1.57 23.84
N HIS A 220 15.85 -0.88 23.77
CA HIS A 220 17.20 -1.42 23.71
C HIS A 220 17.50 -2.42 24.84
N ARG A 221 17.00 -3.66 24.75
CA ARG A 221 17.58 -4.77 25.49
C ARG A 221 18.94 -5.03 24.87
N GLN A 222 19.97 -4.54 25.54
CA GLN A 222 21.39 -4.53 25.16
C GLN A 222 22.02 -5.93 24.96
N HIS A 223 21.24 -6.99 24.76
CA HIS A 223 21.74 -8.37 24.78
C HIS A 223 21.28 -9.31 23.65
N ASN A 224 20.69 -8.81 22.56
CA ASN A 224 20.23 -9.69 21.47
C ASN A 224 20.89 -9.37 20.12
N ASN A 225 21.22 -10.42 19.37
CA ASN A 225 21.75 -10.44 17.98
C ASN A 225 20.82 -9.78 16.91
N GLU A 226 19.85 -8.97 17.33
CA GLU A 226 18.78 -8.38 16.52
C GLU A 226 18.77 -6.84 16.57
N ALA A 227 19.75 -6.24 17.26
CA ALA A 227 20.03 -4.82 17.18
C ALA A 227 20.39 -4.45 15.72
N GLY A 228 19.41 -3.92 14.98
CA GLY A 228 19.59 -3.53 13.57
C GLY A 228 18.48 -3.98 12.62
N LEU A 229 17.53 -4.82 13.06
CA LEU A 229 16.35 -5.13 12.23
C LEU A 229 15.44 -3.90 12.11
N GLN A 230 14.94 -3.65 10.90
CA GLN A 230 13.92 -2.63 10.68
C GLN A 230 12.67 -2.94 11.51
N ARG A 231 12.07 -1.88 12.05
CA ARG A 231 10.87 -1.92 12.87
C ARG A 231 9.70 -1.22 12.16
N PRO A 232 8.46 -1.52 12.56
CA PRO A 232 7.30 -0.88 11.97
C PRO A 232 7.21 0.59 12.40
N SER A 233 6.68 1.42 11.53
CA SER A 233 6.34 2.82 11.84
C SER A 233 4.83 2.97 12.01
N VAL A 234 4.42 3.92 12.86
CA VAL A 234 3.00 4.24 13.06
C VAL A 234 2.54 5.20 11.96
N ARG A 235 1.44 4.85 11.29
CA ARG A 235 0.74 5.68 10.29
C ARG A 235 -0.15 6.72 10.96
N CYS A 236 -0.62 7.71 10.19
CA CYS A 236 -1.56 8.72 10.67
C CYS A 236 -2.93 8.17 11.10
N ASP A 237 -3.34 7.01 10.55
CA ASP A 237 -4.55 6.27 10.90
C ASP A 237 -4.37 5.36 12.14
N GLY A 238 -3.18 5.36 12.75
CA GLY A 238 -2.83 4.55 13.91
C GLY A 238 -2.54 3.07 13.59
N TRP A 239 -2.51 2.66 12.32
CA TRP A 239 -1.99 1.35 11.92
C TRP A 239 -0.45 1.35 11.91
N LEU A 240 0.14 0.17 12.06
CA LEU A 240 1.57 -0.04 11.85
C LEU A 240 1.81 -0.37 10.38
N GLU A 241 2.90 0.16 9.82
CA GLU A 241 3.40 -0.25 8.52
C GLU A 241 4.86 -0.69 8.59
N ILE A 242 5.22 -1.65 7.74
CA ILE A 242 6.62 -2.05 7.55
C ILE A 242 6.88 -2.43 6.10
N GLU A 243 8.01 -1.99 5.56
CA GLU A 243 8.38 -2.27 4.17
C GLU A 243 8.74 -3.75 3.98
N MET A 244 8.07 -4.39 3.03
CA MET A 244 8.32 -5.78 2.62
C MET A 244 9.46 -5.90 1.62
N GLY A 245 9.62 -4.90 0.76
CA GLY A 245 10.63 -4.86 -0.30
C GLY A 245 10.19 -3.95 -1.44
N GLU A 246 11.03 -3.88 -2.47
CA GLU A 246 10.84 -3.03 -3.63
C GLU A 246 10.98 -3.80 -4.94
N PHE A 247 10.38 -3.25 -5.99
CA PHE A 247 10.47 -3.76 -7.35
C PHE A 247 10.26 -2.64 -8.36
N PHE A 248 10.82 -2.81 -9.56
CA PHE A 248 10.65 -1.86 -10.66
C PHE A 248 9.60 -2.36 -11.65
N ASN A 249 8.65 -1.51 -12.03
CA ASN A 249 7.71 -1.80 -13.11
C ASN A 249 8.14 -1.10 -14.40
N SER A 250 8.60 -1.86 -15.39
CA SER A 250 8.95 -1.34 -16.72
C SER A 250 7.74 -1.25 -17.68
N SER A 251 6.64 -1.94 -17.39
CA SER A 251 5.43 -2.05 -18.24
C SER A 251 5.62 -2.61 -19.65
N LEU A 252 6.74 -3.28 -19.91
CA LEU A 252 6.99 -3.93 -21.20
C LEU A 252 6.27 -5.28 -21.34
N LYS A 253 5.85 -5.88 -20.21
CA LYS A 253 5.24 -7.21 -20.15
C LYS A 253 4.16 -7.24 -19.05
N ASP A 254 3.11 -8.05 -19.26
CA ASP A 254 2.14 -8.40 -18.21
C ASP A 254 2.74 -9.51 -17.34
N GLU A 255 3.47 -9.08 -16.31
CA GLU A 255 4.11 -9.95 -15.34
C GLU A 255 3.37 -9.86 -14.00
N GLU A 256 3.57 -10.85 -13.14
CA GLU A 256 2.97 -10.85 -11.81
C GLU A 256 4.01 -10.47 -10.76
N VAL A 257 3.63 -9.56 -9.86
CA VAL A 257 4.42 -9.25 -8.68
C VAL A 257 3.98 -10.17 -7.56
N HIS A 258 4.91 -11.01 -7.12
CA HIS A 258 4.74 -11.92 -6.00
C HIS A 258 5.23 -11.26 -4.71
N MET A 259 4.35 -11.16 -3.73
CA MET A 259 4.69 -10.70 -2.37
C MET A 259 4.41 -11.80 -1.38
N SER A 260 5.37 -12.11 -0.51
CA SER A 260 5.18 -13.12 0.53
C SER A 260 5.83 -12.83 1.87
N VAL A 261 5.22 -13.37 2.92
CA VAL A 261 5.68 -13.31 4.30
C VAL A 261 6.01 -14.72 4.79
N ILE A 262 7.24 -14.93 5.24
CA ILE A 262 7.73 -16.21 5.73
C ILE A 262 8.31 -16.02 7.13
N GLN A 263 7.66 -16.59 8.13
CA GLN A 263 8.30 -16.84 9.41
C GLN A 263 8.94 -18.23 9.38
N ARG A 264 10.27 -18.27 9.47
CA ARG A 264 11.03 -19.52 9.36
C ARG A 264 10.96 -20.36 10.63
N SER A 265 10.79 -19.74 11.79
CA SER A 265 10.78 -20.42 13.08
C SER A 265 10.11 -19.55 14.15
N GLY A 266 9.48 -20.22 15.10
CA GLY A 266 8.99 -19.67 16.36
C GLY A 266 7.54 -19.19 16.32
N THR A 267 7.05 -18.82 17.50
CA THR A 267 5.64 -18.51 17.74
C THR A 267 5.39 -17.08 17.32
N TRP A 268 4.35 -16.84 16.52
CA TRP A 268 3.84 -15.48 16.31
C TRP A 268 3.66 -14.77 17.64
N VAL A 269 3.71 -13.44 17.59
CA VAL A 269 3.45 -12.56 18.72
C VAL A 269 2.27 -13.13 19.52
N ARG A 270 2.49 -13.43 20.80
CA ARG A 270 1.40 -13.72 21.74
C ARG A 270 0.59 -12.42 21.84
N GLY A 271 -0.40 -12.30 20.97
CA GLY A 271 -1.17 -11.09 20.77
C GLY A 271 -2.10 -11.24 19.56
N ASN A 272 -3.14 -10.41 19.52
CA ASN A 272 -4.09 -10.37 18.42
C ASN A 272 -3.47 -9.55 17.27
N LEU A 273 -3.06 -10.23 16.19
CA LEU A 273 -2.59 -9.59 14.97
C LEU A 273 -3.78 -9.26 14.06
N PHE A 274 -3.86 -8.02 13.63
CA PHE A 274 -4.85 -7.56 12.66
C PHE A 274 -4.10 -7.17 11.40
N ILE A 275 -4.46 -7.71 10.25
CA ILE A 275 -3.86 -7.34 8.97
C ILE A 275 -4.92 -6.59 8.19
N GLU A 276 -4.61 -5.36 7.81
CA GLU A 276 -5.45 -4.61 6.89
C GLU A 276 -5.15 -5.05 5.45
N GLY A 277 -3.88 -5.19 5.10
CA GLY A 277 -3.49 -5.62 3.77
C GLY A 277 -2.03 -5.37 3.45
N ILE A 278 -1.72 -5.41 2.17
CA ILE A 278 -0.41 -5.02 1.61
C ILE A 278 -0.63 -3.79 0.73
N GLU A 279 0.01 -2.68 1.11
CA GLU A 279 0.00 -1.45 0.32
C GLU A 279 1.19 -1.42 -0.64
N VAL A 280 0.90 -1.33 -1.93
CA VAL A 280 1.87 -1.17 -3.01
C VAL A 280 1.80 0.28 -3.48
N ARG A 281 2.87 1.03 -3.25
CA ARG A 281 2.95 2.46 -3.59
C ARG A 281 4.31 2.82 -4.20
N PRO A 282 4.39 3.88 -5.01
CA PRO A 282 5.65 4.37 -5.53
C PRO A 282 6.60 4.76 -4.40
N LYS A 283 7.86 4.34 -4.50
CA LYS A 283 8.89 4.60 -3.50
C LYS A 283 9.39 6.04 -3.53
N TYR A 284 9.48 6.62 -4.74
CA TYR A 284 9.91 7.99 -4.96
C TYR A 284 8.78 8.74 -5.67
N GLY A 285 8.33 9.85 -5.07
CA GLY A 285 7.45 10.78 -5.75
C GLY A 285 8.33 11.80 -6.47
N ASN A 286 8.64 11.55 -7.73
CA ASN A 286 9.20 12.59 -8.60
C ASN A 286 8.07 13.51 -9.09
#